data_AF-A0A7V3D3R3-F1
#
_entry.id   AF-A0A7V3D3R3-F1
#
_cell.length_a   1.000
_cell.length_b   1.000
_cell.length_c   1.000
_cell.angle_alpha   90.00
_cell.angle_beta   90.00
_cell.angle_gamma   90.00
#
_symmetry.space_group_name_H-M   'P 1'
#
loop_
_entity.id
_entity.type
_entity.pdbx_description
1 polymer ?
#
loop_
_entity_poly.entity_id
_entity_poly.type
_entity_poly.pdbx_seq_one_letter_code
_entity_poly.pdbx_strand_id
1 'polypeptide(L)' 'MRSVEEQLALIRRGAEQIVTQEELRKKLENSLRTGRPLRVKYGIDPTGIDVHLGHTVPLR' A
#
# COMPACT_ATOMS: atom_id res chain seq x y z
N MET A 1 8.11 -9.40 -12.36
CA MET A 1 7.47 -8.85 -11.14
C MET A 1 8.38 -9.11 -9.96
N ARG A 2 8.49 -8.16 -9.01
CA ARG A 2 9.29 -8.32 -7.78
C ARG A 2 8.75 -9.50 -6.95
N SER A 3 9.59 -10.14 -6.14
CA SER A 3 9.15 -11.19 -5.22
C SER A 3 8.16 -10.64 -4.18
N VAL A 4 7.42 -11.51 -3.49
CA VAL A 4 6.48 -11.09 -2.43
C VAL A 4 7.22 -10.38 -1.30
N GLU A 5 8.41 -10.88 -0.94
CA GLU A 5 9.28 -10.32 0.09
C GLU A 5 9.77 -8.92 -0.30
N GLU A 6 10.19 -8.72 -1.55
CA GLU A 6 10.60 -7.42 -2.06
C GLU A 6 9.44 -6.41 -2.06
N GLN A 7 8.24 -6.85 -2.44
CA GLN A 7 7.05 -6.01 -2.42
C GLN A 7 6.66 -5.63 -0.98
N LEU A 8 6.68 -6.58 -0.05
CA LEU A 8 6.42 -6.34 1.37
C LEU A 8 7.43 -5.37 1.98
N ALA A 9 8.72 -5.52 1.66
CA ALA A 9 9.77 -4.62 2.14
C ALA A 9 9.53 -3.17 1.67
N LEU A 10 9.07 -2.99 0.43
CA LEU A 10 8.73 -1.67 -0.11
C LEU A 10 7.49 -1.05 0.53
N ILE A 11 6.43 -1.83 0.71
CA ILE A 11 5.19 -1.35 1.32
C ILE A 11 5.42 -0.97 2.79
N ARG A 12 6.27 -1.71 3.50
CA ARG A 12 6.64 -1.40 4.89
C ARG A 12 7.45 -0.11 5.02
N ARG A 13 8.16 0.31 3.97
CA ARG A 13 9.02 1.49 4.03
C ARG A 13 8.18 2.77 4.09
N GLY A 14 8.12 3.39 5.27
CA GLY A 14 7.35 4.61 5.51
C GLY A 14 5.93 4.37 5.99
N ALA A 15 5.54 3.10 6.20
CA ALA A 15 4.32 2.75 6.91
C ALA A 15 4.63 2.59 8.41
N GLU A 16 3.84 3.23 9.26
CA GLU A 16 3.93 3.05 10.71
C GLU A 16 3.48 1.64 11.13
N GLN A 17 2.40 1.13 10.52
CA GLN A 17 1.81 -0.16 10.85
C GLN A 17 1.18 -0.84 9.62
N ILE A 18 1.19 -2.18 9.61
CA ILE A 18 0.47 -3.01 8.64
C ILE A 18 -0.42 -4.00 9.39
N VAL A 19 -1.73 -3.92 9.17
CA VAL A 19 -2.73 -4.78 9.83
C VAL A 19 -3.57 -5.52 8.78
N THR A 20 -3.50 -6.85 8.63
CA THR A 20 -2.48 -7.80 9.13
C THR A 20 -1.41 -8.05 8.06
N GLN A 21 -0.14 -8.17 8.46
CA GLN A 21 0.96 -8.40 7.49
C GLN A 21 0.84 -9.75 6.76
N GLU A 22 0.30 -10.76 7.43
CA GLU A 22 0.11 -12.09 6.86
C GLU A 22 -0.97 -12.11 5.76
N GLU A 23 -2.09 -11.40 5.96
CA GLU A 23 -3.11 -11.28 4.91
C GLU A 23 -2.60 -10.48 3.72
N LEU A 24 -1.80 -9.43 3.95
CA LEU A 24 -1.16 -8.70 2.86
C LEU A 24 -0.24 -9.60 2.04
N ARG A 25 0.57 -10.45 2.68
CA ARG A 25 1.41 -11.45 2.01
C ARG A 25 0.57 -12.38 1.12
N LYS A 26 -0.48 -13.00 1.66
CA LYS A 26 -1.38 -13.89 0.92
C LYS A 26 -2.03 -13.18 -0.28
N LYS A 27 -2.39 -11.91 -0.13
CA LYS A 27 -2.95 -11.08 -1.21
C LYS A 27 -1.93 -10.84 -2.33
N LEU A 28 -0.67 -10.56 -1.99
CA LEU A 28 0.42 -10.38 -2.95
C LEU A 28 0.75 -11.68 -3.70
N GLU A 29 0.81 -12.82 -2.99
CA GLU A 29 1.00 -14.15 -3.60
C GLU A 29 -0.10 -14.47 -4.61
N ASN A 30 -1.36 -14.23 -4.24
CA ASN A 30 -2.49 -14.44 -5.14
C ASN A 30 -2.45 -13.50 -6.36
N SER A 31 -2.05 -12.25 -6.17
CA SER A 31 -1.87 -11.28 -7.26
C SER A 31 -0.83 -11.78 -8.27
N LEU A 32 0.34 -12.24 -7.80
CA LEU A 32 1.39 -12.81 -8.64
C LEU A 32 0.92 -14.07 -9.38
N ARG A 33 0.26 -15.00 -8.67
CA ARG A 33 -0.21 -16.27 -9.22
C ARG A 33 -1.29 -16.08 -10.29
N THR A 34 -2.18 -15.12 -10.09
CA THR A 34 -3.34 -14.89 -11.00
C THR A 34 -3.06 -13.83 -12.06
N GLY A 35 -1.97 -13.07 -11.94
CA GLY A 35 -1.69 -11.90 -12.77
C GLY A 35 -2.66 -10.73 -12.56
N ARG A 36 -3.55 -10.81 -11.56
CA ARG A 36 -4.57 -9.78 -11.28
C ARG A 36 -4.07 -8.84 -10.19
N PRO A 37 -3.93 -7.53 -10.46
CA PRO A 37 -3.41 -6.58 -9.49
C PRO A 37 -4.35 -6.39 -8.29
N LEU A 38 -3.77 -5.98 -7.17
CA LEU A 38 -4.51 -5.63 -5.97
C LEU A 38 -5.35 -4.37 -6.18
N ARG A 39 -6.56 -4.38 -5.64
CA ARG A 39 -7.42 -3.19 -5.55
C ARG A 39 -7.09 -2.46 -4.25
N VAL A 40 -6.56 -1.24 -4.36
CA VAL A 40 -6.21 -0.38 -3.23
C VAL A 40 -7.20 0.78 -3.17
N LYS A 41 -7.66 1.11 -1.96
CA LYS A 41 -8.53 2.26 -1.71
C LYS A 41 -7.76 3.27 -0.87
N TYR A 42 -7.73 4.51 -1.32
CA TYR A 42 -7.21 5.65 -0.58
C TYR A 42 -8.27 6.74 -0.55
N GLY A 43 -8.51 7.32 0.63
CA GLY A 43 -9.50 8.36 0.85
C GLY A 43 -8.84 9.60 1.43
N ILE A 44 -9.22 10.76 0.92
CA ILE A 44 -8.81 12.08 1.42
C ILE A 44 -10.08 12.83 1.81
N ASP A 45 -10.03 13.58 2.91
CA ASP A 45 -11.11 14.49 3.31
C ASP A 45 -11.13 15.72 2.36
N PRO A 46 -12.23 15.95 1.62
CA PRO A 46 -12.30 17.06 0.68
C PRO A 46 -12.61 18.42 1.34
N THR A 47 -12.87 18.47 2.65
CA THR A 47 -13.31 19.70 3.34
C THR A 47 -12.15 20.63 3.74
N GLY A 48 -10.93 20.09 3.84
CA GLY A 48 -9.74 20.86 4.18
C GLY A 48 -9.23 21.71 3.01
N ILE A 49 -9.04 23.01 3.26
CA ILE A 49 -8.47 23.95 2.26
C ILE A 49 -6.93 24.04 2.32
N ASP A 50 -6.33 23.58 3.42
CA ASP A 50 -4.89 23.70 3.66
C ASP A 50 -4.16 22.43 3.21
N VAL A 51 -3.49 22.52 2.06
CA VAL A 51 -2.73 21.41 1.47
C VAL A 51 -1.23 21.72 1.57
N HIS A 52 -0.55 21.00 2.47
CA HIS A 52 0.91 21.01 2.60
C HIS A 52 1.57 19.68 2.18
N LEU A 53 2.91 19.64 2.15
CA LEU A 53 3.71 18.47 1.75
C LEU A 53 3.40 17.20 2.54
N GLY A 54 2.95 17.29 3.79
CA GLY A 54 2.49 16.11 4.55
C GLY A 54 1.38 15.30 3.85
N HIS A 55 0.51 15.94 3.05
CA HIS A 55 -0.55 15.26 2.31
C HIS A 55 -0.03 14.41 1.15
N THR A 56 1.23 14.59 0.74
CA THR A 56 1.85 13.79 -0.32
C THR A 56 2.49 12.51 0.22
N VAL A 57 2.61 12.34 1.55
CA VAL A 57 3.22 11.14 2.16
C VAL A 57 2.53 9.85 1.70
N PRO A 58 1.18 9.76 1.67
CA PRO A 58 0.49 8.55 1.22
C PRO A 58 0.50 8.33 -0.32
N LEU A 59 1.00 9.30 -1.10
CA LEU A 59 1.05 9.22 -2.58
C LEU A 59 2.38 8.66 -3.11
N ARG A 60 3.34 8.37 -2.23
CA ARG A 60 4.70 7.93 -2.56
C ARG A 60 4.82 6.41 -2.75
#